data_AF-A0A7X9DP65-F1
#
_entry.id   AF-A0A7X9DP65-F1
#
_cell.length_a   1.000
_cell.length_b   1.000
_cell.length_c   1.000
_cell.angle_alpha   90.00
_cell.angle_beta   90.00
_cell.angle_gamma   90.00
#
_symmetry.space_group_name_H-M   'P 1'
#
loop_
_entity.id
_entity.type
_entity.pdbx_description
1 polymer ?
#
loop_
_entity_poly.entity_id
_entity_poly.type
_entity_poly.pdbx_seq_one_letter_code
_entity_poly.pdbx_strand_id
1 'polypeptide(L)'
;MIRFVVQRLLQAIPVLWGVITLIFVLFQIIPGDPARMVMGQRADSTSLEMIRADLGTNLPVGIRYLKYLNDLSPVSYHNSVSPNSPWYLDASLYAPFVQLI
;
A
#
# COMPACT_ATOMS: atom_id res chain seq x y z
N MET A 1 4.12 22.45 27.60
CA MET A 1 3.93 22.59 26.13
C MET A 1 3.98 21.24 25.41
N ILE A 2 5.01 20.40 25.61
CA ILE A 2 5.10 19.06 24.96
C ILE A 2 3.88 18.18 25.23
N ARG A 3 3.43 18.09 26.49
CA ARG A 3 2.22 17.32 26.86
C ARG A 3 0.96 17.76 26.08
N PHE A 4 0.80 19.06 25.86
CA PHE A 4 -0.32 19.61 25.09
C PHE A 4 -0.22 19.24 23.61
N VAL A 5 0.97 19.31 23.01
CA VAL A 5 1.21 18.89 21.62
C VAL A 5 0.92 17.40 21.45
N VAL A 6 1.42 16.55 22.36
CA VAL A 6 1.19 15.10 22.31
C VAL A 6 -0.29 14.76 22.44
N GLN A 7 -1.01 15.37 23.39
CA GLN A 7 -2.45 15.16 23.54
C GLN A 7 -3.23 15.53 22.29
N ARG A 8 -2.84 16.63 21.64
CA ARG A 8 -3.49 17.12 20.42
C ARG A 8 -3.19 16.24 19.21
N LEU A 9 -1.99 15.70 19.10
CA LEU A 9 -1.64 14.70 18.09
C LEU A 9 -2.42 13.40 18.31
N LEU A 10 -2.51 12.91 19.54
CA LEU A 10 -3.28 11.71 19.88
C LEU A 10 -4.77 11.86 19.54
N GLN A 11 -5.34 13.05 19.75
CA GLN A 11 -6.72 13.35 19.37
C GLN A 11 -6.93 13.39 17.84
N ALA A 12 -5.90 13.73 17.07
CA ALA A 12 -5.96 13.75 15.61
C ALA A 12 -5.90 12.35 14.99
N ILE A 13 -5.23 11.39 15.64
CA ILE A 13 -5.10 10.00 15.17
C ILE A 13 -6.45 9.36 14.80
N PRO A 14 -7.49 9.34 15.66
CA PRO A 14 -8.76 8.69 15.30
C PRO A 14 -9.48 9.38 14.14
N VAL A 15 -9.34 10.71 14.01
CA VAL A 15 -9.92 11.46 12.88
C VAL A 15 -9.24 11.07 11.57
N LEU A 16 -7.90 11.08 11.55
CA LEU A 16 -7.11 10.66 10.39
C LEU A 16 -7.40 9.20 10.04
N TRP A 17 -7.42 8.32 11.03
CA TRP A 17 -7.73 6.91 10.87
C TRP A 17 -9.13 6.70 10.27
N GLY A 18 -10.12 7.46 10.71
CA GLY A 18 -11.46 7.45 10.13
C GLY A 18 -11.48 7.87 8.66
N VAL A 19 -10.81 8.96 8.31
CA VAL A 19 -10.71 9.46 6.91
C VAL A 19 -10.00 8.45 6.02
N ILE A 20 -8.87 7.90 6.46
CA ILE A 20 -8.10 6.89 5.73
C ILE A 20 -8.95 5.64 5.49
N THR A 21 -9.67 5.17 6.51
CA THR A 21 -10.56 4.01 6.40
C THR A 21 -11.71 4.27 5.44
N LEU A 22 -12.30 5.46 5.49
CA LEU A 22 -13.38 5.86 4.59
C LEU A 22 -12.91 5.87 3.13
N ILE A 23 -11.73 6.44 2.85
CA ILE A 23 -11.14 6.46 1.51
C ILE A 23 -10.89 5.01 1.05
N PHE A 24 -10.28 4.18 1.90
CA PHE A 24 -10.04 2.78 1.57
C PHE A 24 -11.32 2.04 1.18
N VAL A 25 -12.38 2.19 1.98
CA VAL A 25 -13.69 1.58 1.70
C VAL A 25 -14.29 2.11 0.40
N LEU A 26 -14.19 3.42 0.15
CA LEU A 26 -14.71 4.03 -1.08
C LEU A 26 -14.03 3.41 -2.31
N PHE A 27 -12.71 3.29 -2.31
CA PHE A 27 -11.97 2.66 -3.41
C PHE A 27 -12.22 1.14 -3.52
N GLN A 28 -12.51 0.46 -2.41
CA GLN A 28 -12.81 -0.97 -2.41
C GLN A 28 -14.20 -1.29 -2.98
N ILE A 29 -15.15 -0.36 -2.88
CA ILE A 29 -16.51 -0.50 -3.41
C ILE A 29 -16.58 -0.17 -4.90
N ILE A 30 -15.67 0.67 -5.41
CA ILE A 30 -15.64 1.02 -6.83
C ILE A 30 -15.44 -0.26 -7.67
N PRO A 31 -16.39 -0.60 -8.57
CA PRO A 31 -16.26 -1.77 -9.42
C PRO A 31 -15.21 -1.50 -10.49
N GLY A 32 -14.10 -2.23 -10.43
CA GLY A 32 -13.00 -2.11 -11.39
C GLY A 32 -11.78 -2.86 -10.89
N ASP A 33 -11.15 -3.62 -11.77
CA ASP A 33 -9.89 -4.28 -11.45
C ASP A 33 -8.75 -3.30 -11.74
N PRO A 34 -8.07 -2.75 -10.71
CA PRO A 34 -7.01 -1.78 -10.92
C PRO A 34 -5.88 -2.35 -11.79
N ALA A 35 -5.64 -3.67 -11.77
CA ALA A 35 -4.67 -4.30 -12.64
C ALA A 35 -5.07 -4.18 -14.13
N ARG A 36 -6.37 -4.30 -14.45
CA ARG A 36 -6.88 -4.08 -15.81
C ARG A 36 -6.86 -2.61 -16.21
N MET A 37 -7.08 -1.71 -15.26
CA MET A 37 -7.00 -0.27 -15.51
C MET A 37 -5.57 0.14 -15.88
N VAL A 38 -4.57 -0.41 -15.20
CA VAL A 38 -3.15 -0.13 -15.47
C VAL A 38 -2.70 -0.72 -16.80
N MET A 39 -3.08 -1.98 -17.11
CA MET A 39 -2.59 -2.65 -18.32
C MET A 39 -3.39 -2.37 -19.60
N GLY A 40 -4.59 -1.81 -19.48
CA GLY A 40 -5.47 -1.51 -20.61
C GLY A 40 -6.12 -2.76 -21.23
N GLN A 41 -6.74 -2.58 -22.41
CA GLN A 41 -7.62 -3.58 -23.03
C GLN A 41 -6.91 -4.80 -23.64
N ARG A 42 -5.57 -4.79 -23.76
CA ARG A 42 -4.77 -5.86 -24.39
C ARG A 42 -3.93 -6.67 -23.40
N ALA A 43 -4.38 -6.75 -22.16
CA ALA A 43 -3.72 -7.52 -21.13
C ALA A 43 -3.73 -9.02 -21.44
N ASP A 44 -2.55 -9.64 -21.61
CA ASP A 44 -2.47 -11.09 -21.53
C ASP A 44 -2.85 -11.55 -20.12
N SER A 45 -3.51 -12.70 -20.03
CA SER A 45 -4.01 -13.27 -18.78
C SER A 45 -2.89 -13.49 -17.76
N THR A 46 -1.71 -13.92 -18.23
CA THR A 46 -0.55 -14.18 -17.37
C THR A 46 0.03 -12.89 -16.78
N SER A 47 0.19 -11.86 -17.63
CA SER A 47 0.63 -10.53 -17.20
C SER A 47 -0.37 -9.89 -16.24
N LEU A 48 -1.67 -10.13 -16.41
CA LEU A 48 -2.69 -9.58 -15.53
C LEU A 48 -2.59 -10.16 -14.12
N GLU A 49 -2.31 -11.45 -13.99
CA GLU A 49 -2.12 -12.10 -12.70
C GLU A 49 -0.84 -11.62 -11.99
N MET A 50 0.25 -11.42 -12.74
CA MET A 50 1.47 -10.81 -12.21
C MET A 50 1.21 -9.41 -11.66
N ILE A 51 0.54 -8.54 -12.43
CA ILE A 51 0.20 -7.18 -11.98
C ILE A 51 -0.75 -7.22 -10.77
N ARG A 52 -1.70 -8.16 -10.73
CA ARG A 52 -2.56 -8.31 -9.56
C ARG A 52 -1.79 -8.66 -8.29
N ALA A 53 -0.75 -9.50 -8.42
CA ALA A 53 0.16 -9.84 -7.33
C ALA A 53 0.99 -8.62 -6.90
N ASP A 54 1.56 -7.88 -7.86
CA ASP A 54 2.34 -6.66 -7.59
C ASP A 54 1.50 -5.57 -6.91
N LEU A 55 0.27 -5.36 -7.37
CA LEU A 55 -0.67 -4.42 -6.76
C LEU A 55 -1.23 -4.91 -5.42
N GLY A 56 -1.00 -6.16 -5.03
CA GLY A 56 -1.58 -6.78 -3.82
C GLY A 56 -3.11 -6.90 -3.87
N THR A 57 -3.69 -6.87 -5.07
CA THR A 57 -5.15 -6.97 -5.31
C THR A 57 -5.67 -8.40 -5.15
N ASN A 58 -4.76 -9.37 -5.13
CA ASN A 58 -4.99 -10.76 -4.76
C ASN A 58 -5.00 -11.01 -3.24
N LEU A 59 -4.56 -10.04 -2.42
CA LEU A 59 -4.49 -10.20 -0.97
C LEU A 59 -5.87 -10.02 -0.31
N PRO A 60 -6.13 -10.71 0.83
CA PRO A 60 -7.29 -10.47 1.68
C PRO A 60 -7.42 -8.99 2.05
N VAL A 61 -8.66 -8.49 2.11
CA VAL A 61 -8.98 -7.07 2.36
C VAL A 61 -8.31 -6.54 3.63
N GLY A 62 -8.24 -7.33 4.70
CA GLY A 62 -7.56 -6.96 5.94
C GLY A 62 -6.06 -6.72 5.76
N ILE A 63 -5.37 -7.58 4.99
CA ILE A 63 -3.93 -7.42 4.70
C ILE A 63 -3.72 -6.18 3.82
N ARG A 64 -4.59 -5.96 2.83
CA ARG A 64 -4.55 -4.77 1.96
C ARG A 64 -4.73 -3.48 2.74
N TYR A 65 -5.64 -3.47 3.72
CA TYR A 65 -5.85 -2.33 4.60
C TYR A 65 -4.65 -2.04 5.49
N LEU A 66 -4.06 -3.08 6.10
CA LEU A 66 -2.83 -2.91 6.88
C LEU A 66 -1.70 -2.38 6.00
N LYS A 67 -1.55 -2.91 4.78
CA LYS A 67 -0.58 -2.43 3.80
C LYS A 67 -0.76 -0.96 3.49
N TYR A 68 -2.00 -0.56 3.21
CA TYR A 68 -2.35 0.84 3.00
C TYR A 68 -2.02 1.74 4.20
N LEU A 69 -2.29 1.29 5.44
CA LEU A 69 -1.92 2.04 6.65
C LEU A 69 -0.42 2.20 6.82
N ASN A 70 0.34 1.14 6.54
CA ASN A 70 1.79 1.15 6.65
C ASN A 70 2.42 2.08 5.60
N ASP A 71 1.95 2.03 4.36
CA ASP A 71 2.45 2.86 3.25
C ASP A 71 2.17 4.35 3.49
N LEU A 72 1.05 4.68 4.15
CA LEU A 72 0.73 6.04 4.59
C LEU A 72 1.49 6.49 5.85
N SER A 73 2.03 5.54 6.62
CA SER A 73 2.73 5.86 7.85
C SER A 73 4.13 6.41 7.55
N PRO A 74 4.63 7.39 8.35
CA PRO A 74 6.00 7.89 8.20
C PRO A 74 7.08 6.83 8.42
N VAL A 75 6.73 5.72 9.07
CA VAL A 75 7.67 4.64 9.44
C VAL A 75 7.87 3.67 8.28
N SER A 76 6.80 3.40 7.50
CA SER A 76 6.80 2.55 6.30
C SER A 76 7.63 1.27 6.47
N TYR A 77 7.09 0.29 7.19
CA TYR A 77 7.77 -0.97 7.49
C TYR A 77 7.81 -1.89 6.26
N HIS A 78 8.98 -2.48 6.01
CA HIS A 78 9.22 -3.41 4.90
C HIS A 78 10.11 -4.57 5.35
N ASN A 79 9.95 -5.73 4.70
CA ASN A 79 10.77 -6.92 4.92
C ASN A 79 11.58 -7.24 3.65
N SER A 80 12.91 -7.27 3.73
CA SER A 80 13.78 -7.58 2.59
C SER A 80 14.23 -9.05 2.53
N VAL A 81 13.85 -9.86 3.52
CA VAL A 81 14.37 -11.22 3.72
C VAL A 81 13.53 -12.29 3.03
N SER A 82 12.22 -12.06 2.89
CA SER A 82 11.27 -13.07 2.42
C SER A 82 10.46 -12.59 1.20
N PRO A 83 10.74 -13.11 -0.01
CA PRO A 83 9.99 -12.74 -1.23
C PRO A 83 8.49 -13.02 -1.18
N ASN A 84 8.07 -14.03 -0.40
CA ASN A 84 6.66 -14.40 -0.25
C ASN A 84 5.91 -13.57 0.81
N SER A 85 6.57 -12.61 1.46
CA SER A 85 5.89 -11.72 2.40
C SER A 85 5.08 -10.67 1.64
N PRO A 86 3.84 -10.34 2.07
CA PRO A 86 3.08 -9.23 1.50
C PRO A 86 3.73 -7.85 1.73
N TRP A 87 4.78 -7.82 2.54
CA TRP A 87 5.59 -6.65 2.90
C TRP A 87 6.97 -6.65 2.24
N TYR A 88 7.16 -7.50 1.22
CA TYR A 88 8.45 -7.66 0.57
C TYR A 88 8.85 -6.40 -0.20
N LEU A 89 10.04 -5.88 0.09
CA LEU A 89 10.66 -4.81 -0.70
C LEU A 89 11.84 -5.40 -1.47
N ASP A 90 11.69 -5.48 -2.78
CA ASP A 90 12.80 -5.84 -3.66
C ASP A 90 13.68 -4.61 -3.90
N ALA A 91 14.76 -4.51 -3.12
CA ALA A 91 15.74 -3.43 -3.27
C ALA A 91 16.48 -3.48 -4.63
N SER A 92 16.52 -4.64 -5.30
CA SER A 92 17.23 -4.79 -6.58
C SER A 92 16.55 -4.05 -7.73
N LEU A 93 15.21 -3.88 -7.66
CA LEU A 93 14.45 -3.08 -8.63
C LEU A 93 14.84 -1.60 -8.61
N TYR A 94 15.34 -1.11 -7.47
CA TYR A 94 15.68 0.30 -7.28
C TYR A 94 17.20 0.57 -7.23
N ALA A 95 18.02 -0.47 -7.01
CA ALA A 95 19.48 -0.39 -6.97
C ALA A 95 20.14 0.43 -8.11
N PRO A 96 19.76 0.31 -9.40
CA PRO A 96 20.38 1.09 -10.47
C PRO A 96 20.12 2.59 -10.39
N PHE A 97 19.07 3.03 -9.67
CA PHE A 97 18.73 4.45 -9.52
C PHE A 97 19.36 5.10 -8.28
N VAL A 98 19.88 4.29 -7.35
CA VAL A 98 20.49 4.77 -6.09
C VAL A 98 21.97 5.13 -6.28
N GLN A 99 22.64 4.63 -7.31
CA GLN A 99 24.08 4.85 -7.56
C GLN A 99 24.44 6.19 -8.23
N LEU A 100 23.49 7.10 -8.44
CA LEU A 100 23.72 8.36 -9.17
C LEU A 100 24.20 9.55 -8.32
N ILE A 101 24.76 9.32 -7.13
CA ILE A 101 25.43 10.34 -6.30
C ILE A 101 26.71 9.73 -5.72
#